data_AF-A0A8J3RG02-F1
#
_entry.id   AF-A0A8J3RG02-F1
#
_cell.length_a   1.000
_cell.length_b   1.000
_cell.length_c   1.000
_cell.angle_alpha   90.00
_cell.angle_beta   90.00
_cell.angle_gamma   90.00
#
_symmetry.space_group_name_H-M   'P 1'
#
loop_
_entity.id
_entity.type
_entity.pdbx_description
1 polymer ?
#
loop_
_entity_poly.entity_id
_entity_poly.type
_entity_poly.pdbx_seq_one_letter_code
_entity_poly.pdbx_strand_id
1 'polypeptide(L)'
;MSANIVRAELGRHNWGSLRAMGGEADRVPESILTLLSSETEDDAWAAYWELENCVVVQGQLFEASQYVVPVLLAALVGEISQVARKAVLELLFQLVSGESDTEEVERGNSDLGSICRQNAREGIWVIYRELCSGHYDLARDILEMIDRDRDRFAHFVDAYPRGRRNKQRGRIG
;
A
#
# COMPACT_ATOMS: atom_id res chain seq x y z
N MET A 1 13.57 6.87 11.34
CA MET A 1 14.22 7.24 10.05
C MET A 1 13.23 7.29 8.88
N SER A 2 12.18 6.46 8.87
CA SER A 2 11.14 6.40 7.83
C SER A 2 10.17 7.56 7.75
N ALA A 3 9.80 8.18 8.89
CA ALA A 3 8.91 9.33 8.91
C ALA A 3 9.43 10.48 8.02
N ASN A 4 10.75 10.61 7.87
CA ASN A 4 11.36 11.62 7.02
C ASN A 4 11.22 11.30 5.52
N ILE A 5 11.31 10.03 5.12
CA ILE A 5 11.14 9.61 3.72
C ILE A 5 9.68 9.76 3.31
N VAL A 6 8.75 9.34 4.17
CA VAL A 6 7.30 9.53 3.95
C VAL A 6 6.97 11.00 3.77
N ARG A 7 7.42 11.87 4.68
CA ARG A 7 7.17 13.32 4.58
C ARG A 7 7.81 13.94 3.34
N ALA A 8 8.99 13.49 2.96
CA ALA A 8 9.63 13.94 1.73
C ALA A 8 8.83 13.54 0.49
N GLU A 9 8.32 12.31 0.43
CA GLU A 9 7.49 11.84 -0.69
C GLU A 9 6.14 12.59 -0.74
N LEU A 10 5.46 12.74 0.39
CA LEU A 10 4.24 13.54 0.50
C LEU A 10 4.46 14.99 0.01
N GLY A 11 5.59 15.59 0.35
CA GLY A 11 5.93 16.97 -0.02
C GLY A 11 6.24 17.20 -1.51
N ARG A 12 6.34 16.14 -2.32
CA ARG A 12 6.58 16.27 -3.77
C ARG A 12 5.34 16.64 -4.58
N HIS A 13 4.15 16.50 -3.99
CA HIS A 13 2.88 16.61 -4.69
C HIS A 13 2.05 17.79 -4.17
N ASN A 14 1.40 18.49 -5.10
CA ASN A 14 0.40 19.50 -4.74
C ASN A 14 -0.97 18.83 -4.56
N TRP A 15 -1.22 18.29 -3.37
CA TRP A 15 -2.41 17.47 -3.09
C TRP A 15 -3.74 18.20 -3.33
N GLY A 16 -3.81 19.51 -3.10
CA GLY A 16 -5.02 20.30 -3.41
C GLY A 16 -5.32 20.46 -4.90
N SER A 17 -4.37 20.12 -5.78
CA SER A 17 -4.65 20.07 -7.23
C SER A 17 -5.02 18.67 -7.73
N LEU A 18 -4.91 17.65 -6.87
CA LEU A 18 -5.19 16.27 -7.24
C LEU A 18 -6.63 15.92 -6.90
N ARG A 19 -7.30 15.20 -7.82
CA ARG A 19 -8.66 14.72 -7.59
C ARG A 19 -8.67 13.46 -6.72
N ALA A 20 -9.65 13.43 -5.83
CA ALA A 20 -10.04 12.30 -5.01
C ALA A 20 -11.58 12.21 -5.02
N MET A 21 -12.12 11.17 -4.39
CA MET A 21 -13.57 11.05 -4.25
C MET A 21 -14.14 12.27 -3.54
N GLY A 22 -15.11 12.94 -4.18
CA GLY A 22 -15.82 14.08 -3.60
C GLY A 22 -15.04 15.40 -3.57
N GLY A 23 -13.87 15.52 -4.20
CA GLY A 23 -13.15 16.79 -4.32
C GLY A 23 -11.63 16.68 -4.47
N GLU A 24 -10.92 17.57 -3.78
CA GLU A 24 -9.46 17.67 -3.78
C GLU A 24 -8.84 16.75 -2.72
N ALA A 25 -7.58 16.33 -2.94
CA ALA A 25 -6.89 15.36 -2.09
C ALA A 25 -6.13 15.97 -0.90
N ASP A 26 -6.41 17.22 -0.49
CA ASP A 26 -5.66 17.94 0.56
C ASP A 26 -5.52 17.20 1.88
N ARG A 27 -6.51 16.36 2.23
CA ARG A 27 -6.53 15.61 3.49
C ARG A 27 -5.73 14.31 3.43
N VAL A 28 -5.39 13.82 2.24
CA VAL A 28 -4.69 12.54 2.07
C VAL A 28 -3.35 12.49 2.82
N PRO A 29 -2.48 13.53 2.77
CA PRO A 29 -1.24 13.52 3.54
C PRO A 29 -1.46 13.39 5.05
N GLU A 30 -2.45 14.09 5.60
CA GLU A 30 -2.76 14.04 7.03
C GLU A 30 -3.28 12.65 7.43
N SER A 31 -4.27 12.11 6.70
CA SER A 31 -4.80 10.77 6.98
C SER A 31 -3.73 9.67 6.83
N ILE A 32 -2.78 9.79 5.89
CA ILE A 32 -1.62 8.90 5.82
C ILE A 32 -0.77 9.01 7.09
N LEU A 33 -0.40 10.23 7.51
CA LEU A 33 0.42 10.41 8.71
C LEU A 33 -0.28 9.89 9.97
N THR A 34 -1.59 10.08 10.08
CA THR A 34 -2.42 9.51 11.13
C THR A 34 -2.33 7.99 11.13
N LEU A 35 -2.62 7.34 9.99
CA LEU A 35 -2.52 5.89 9.81
C LEU A 35 -1.16 5.34 10.25
N LEU A 36 -0.06 6.00 9.87
CA LEU A 36 1.29 5.54 10.20
C LEU A 36 1.65 5.73 11.67
N SER A 37 0.99 6.65 12.36
CA SER A 37 1.17 6.90 13.80
C SER A 37 0.26 6.07 14.70
N SER A 38 -0.75 5.40 14.13
CA SER A 38 -1.72 4.60 14.88
C SER A 38 -1.05 3.42 15.61
N GLU A 39 -1.33 3.29 16.90
CA GLU A 39 -0.85 2.18 17.74
C GLU A 39 -1.95 1.15 18.05
N THR A 40 -3.22 1.51 17.84
CA THR A 40 -4.38 0.64 18.07
C THR A 40 -5.02 0.19 16.75
N GLU A 41 -5.77 -0.92 16.79
CA GLU A 41 -6.53 -1.37 15.63
C GLU A 41 -7.58 -0.33 15.23
N ASP A 42 -8.33 0.20 16.19
CA ASP A 42 -9.40 1.17 15.92
C ASP A 42 -8.87 2.42 15.21
N ASP A 43 -7.77 3.01 15.69
CA ASP A 43 -7.19 4.22 15.07
C ASP A 43 -6.64 3.92 13.67
N ALA A 44 -5.97 2.78 13.49
CA ALA A 44 -5.40 2.41 12.20
C ALA A 44 -6.49 2.16 11.16
N TRP A 45 -7.56 1.45 11.54
CA TRP A 45 -8.66 1.17 10.64
C TRP A 45 -9.53 2.40 10.37
N ALA A 46 -9.73 3.29 11.34
CA ALA A 46 -10.39 4.57 11.10
C ALA A 46 -9.67 5.40 10.02
N ALA A 47 -8.35 5.57 10.17
CA ALA A 47 -7.54 6.29 9.18
C ALA A 47 -7.48 5.57 7.81
N TYR A 48 -7.46 4.23 7.81
CA TYR A 48 -7.61 3.44 6.59
C TYR A 48 -8.93 3.73 5.87
N TRP A 49 -10.05 3.73 6.59
CA TRP A 49 -11.37 3.98 5.98
C TRP A 49 -11.50 5.39 5.43
N GLU A 50 -10.89 6.39 6.08
CA GLU A 50 -10.82 7.74 5.52
C GLU A 50 -10.07 7.78 4.19
N LEU A 51 -8.96 7.04 4.09
CA LEU A 51 -8.16 6.95 2.87
C LEU A 51 -8.87 6.16 1.78
N GLU A 52 -9.41 4.98 2.09
CA GLU A 52 -10.13 4.14 1.13
C GLU A 52 -11.32 4.91 0.53
N ASN A 53 -12.17 5.53 1.36
CA ASN A 53 -13.30 6.36 0.90
C ASN A 53 -12.90 7.65 0.15
N CYS A 54 -11.59 7.89 -0.04
CA CYS A 54 -11.04 9.07 -0.72
C CYS A 54 -10.26 8.69 -1.97
N VAL A 55 -9.31 7.77 -1.89
CA VAL A 55 -8.37 7.45 -2.98
C VAL A 55 -8.68 6.13 -3.68
N VAL A 56 -9.55 5.28 -3.15
CA VAL A 56 -9.98 4.05 -3.84
C VAL A 56 -11.32 3.59 -3.28
N VAL A 57 -12.41 3.89 -3.98
CA VAL A 57 -13.76 3.62 -3.48
C VAL A 57 -14.35 2.45 -4.24
N GLN A 58 -14.60 1.33 -3.56
CA GLN A 58 -15.19 0.14 -4.21
C GLN A 58 -14.40 -0.33 -5.46
N GLY A 59 -13.07 -0.20 -5.42
CA GLY A 59 -12.17 -0.53 -6.53
C GLY A 59 -12.01 0.55 -7.59
N GLN A 60 -12.68 1.70 -7.45
CA GLN A 60 -12.56 2.84 -8.37
C GLN A 60 -11.43 3.77 -7.90
N LEU A 61 -10.46 4.00 -8.78
CA LEU A 61 -9.29 4.83 -8.54
C LEU A 61 -9.51 6.26 -9.03
N PHE A 62 -8.93 7.21 -8.29
CA PHE A 62 -8.93 8.63 -8.57
C PHE A 62 -7.52 9.12 -8.88
N GLU A 63 -7.37 10.34 -9.39
CA GLU A 63 -6.05 10.87 -9.76
C GLU A 63 -5.01 10.76 -8.64
N ALA A 64 -5.42 10.99 -7.38
CA ALA A 64 -4.55 10.89 -6.21
C ALA A 64 -4.00 9.47 -5.94
N SER A 65 -4.69 8.40 -6.37
CA SER A 65 -4.35 7.01 -6.06
C SER A 65 -2.91 6.65 -6.43
N GLN A 66 -2.45 7.09 -7.60
CA GLN A 66 -1.12 6.79 -8.12
C GLN A 66 0.00 7.34 -7.24
N TYR A 67 -0.25 8.46 -6.55
CA TYR A 67 0.74 9.14 -5.70
C TYR A 67 0.74 8.59 -4.27
N VAL A 68 -0.31 7.88 -3.85
CA VAL A 68 -0.36 7.20 -2.56
C VAL A 68 0.54 5.97 -2.55
N VAL A 69 0.63 5.22 -3.65
CA VAL A 69 1.41 3.97 -3.73
C VAL A 69 2.89 4.14 -3.30
N PRO A 70 3.67 5.10 -3.83
CA PRO A 70 5.04 5.33 -3.40
C PRO A 70 5.17 5.69 -1.91
N VAL A 71 4.19 6.43 -1.37
CA VAL A 71 4.17 6.84 0.04
C VAL A 71 3.97 5.62 0.96
N LEU A 72 3.07 4.70 0.59
CA LEU A 72 2.85 3.45 1.33
C LEU A 72 4.08 2.55 1.31
N LEU A 73 4.77 2.45 0.16
CA LEU A 73 6.04 1.71 0.05
C LEU A 73 7.12 2.33 0.95
N ALA A 74 7.26 3.66 0.95
CA ALA A 74 8.18 4.38 1.83
C ALA A 74 7.86 4.14 3.31
N ALA A 75 6.57 4.11 3.67
CA ALA A 75 6.14 3.81 5.02
C ALA A 75 6.50 2.38 5.44
N LEU A 76 6.30 1.40 4.56
CA LEU A 76 6.64 0.01 4.84
C LEU A 76 8.13 -0.17 5.13
N VAL A 77 9.03 0.55 4.47
CA VAL A 77 10.48 0.52 4.79
C VAL A 77 10.76 0.85 6.26
N GLY A 78 9.88 1.64 6.89
CA GLY A 78 9.99 2.11 8.24
C GLY A 78 9.57 1.20 9.37
N GLU A 79 9.82 1.71 10.57
CA GLU A 79 9.23 1.21 11.81
C GLU A 79 7.87 1.88 12.00
N ILE A 80 6.82 1.07 11.89
CA ILE A 80 5.42 1.41 12.16
C ILE A 80 4.82 0.24 12.94
N SER A 81 3.74 0.50 13.69
CA SER A 81 3.06 -0.55 14.47
C SER A 81 2.58 -1.70 13.56
N GLN A 82 2.39 -2.89 14.12
CA GLN A 82 1.92 -4.05 13.35
C GLN A 82 0.52 -3.83 12.77
N VAL A 83 -0.32 -3.08 13.49
CA VAL A 83 -1.68 -2.72 13.07
C VAL A 83 -1.66 -1.71 11.92
N ALA A 84 -0.85 -0.64 12.01
CA ALA A 84 -0.64 0.30 10.92
C ALA A 84 -0.05 -0.39 9.68
N ARG A 85 0.92 -1.29 9.87
CA ARG A 85 1.53 -2.06 8.77
C ARG A 85 0.50 -2.91 8.03
N LYS A 86 -0.45 -3.53 8.75
CA LYS A 86 -1.52 -4.32 8.15
C LYS A 86 -2.43 -3.43 7.31
N ALA A 87 -2.89 -2.33 7.86
CA ALA A 87 -3.77 -1.37 7.17
C ALA A 87 -3.08 -0.71 5.95
N VAL A 88 -1.78 -0.43 6.02
CA VAL A 88 -0.98 0.04 4.87
C VAL A 88 -0.95 -1.00 3.75
N LEU A 89 -0.75 -2.28 4.08
CA LEU A 89 -0.77 -3.35 3.08
C LEU A 89 -2.16 -3.57 2.49
N GLU A 90 -3.21 -3.48 3.31
CA GLU A 90 -4.59 -3.53 2.85
C GLU A 90 -4.87 -2.40 1.84
N LEU A 91 -4.48 -1.15 2.16
CA LEU A 91 -4.69 -0.02 1.26
C LEU A 91 -3.89 -0.17 -0.04
N LEU A 92 -2.64 -0.65 0.06
CA LEU A 92 -1.83 -0.97 -1.11
C LEU A 92 -2.51 -2.03 -1.99
N PHE A 93 -3.09 -3.08 -1.38
CA PHE A 93 -3.86 -4.10 -2.09
C PHE A 93 -5.07 -3.51 -2.81
N GLN A 94 -5.86 -2.64 -2.17
CA GLN A 94 -6.98 -1.95 -2.83
C GLN A 94 -6.50 -1.14 -4.04
N LEU A 95 -5.42 -0.37 -3.89
CA LEU A 95 -4.87 0.48 -4.95
C LEU A 95 -4.36 -0.32 -6.15
N VAL A 96 -3.68 -1.46 -5.93
CA VAL A 96 -3.16 -2.29 -7.02
C VAL A 96 -4.23 -3.18 -7.67
N SER A 97 -5.34 -3.43 -6.97
CA SER A 97 -6.52 -4.15 -7.49
C SER A 97 -7.49 -3.26 -8.26
N GLY A 98 -7.45 -1.96 -8.01
CA GLY A 98 -8.40 -1.01 -8.57
C GLY A 98 -8.18 -0.69 -10.04
N GLU A 99 -9.19 -0.07 -10.62
CA GLU A 99 -9.20 0.47 -11.99
C GLU A 99 -9.72 1.91 -11.96
N SER A 100 -9.43 2.68 -13.01
CA SER A 100 -9.86 4.09 -13.07
C SER A 100 -11.37 4.25 -12.91
N ASP A 101 -11.78 5.24 -12.13
CA ASP A 101 -13.18 5.69 -12.12
C ASP A 101 -13.62 6.18 -13.51
N THR A 102 -14.92 6.09 -13.81
CA THR A 102 -15.48 6.49 -15.11
C THR A 102 -15.21 7.97 -15.42
N GLU A 103 -15.32 8.86 -14.43
CA GLU A 103 -15.04 10.29 -14.64
C GLU A 103 -13.54 10.54 -14.88
N GLU A 104 -12.66 9.76 -14.25
CA GLU A 104 -11.22 9.82 -14.53
C GLU A 104 -10.92 9.35 -15.96
N VAL A 105 -11.57 8.28 -16.42
CA VAL A 105 -11.46 7.82 -17.82
C VAL A 105 -11.87 8.92 -18.80
N GLU A 106 -13.01 9.57 -18.55
CA GLU A 106 -13.50 10.69 -19.38
C GLU A 106 -12.53 11.89 -19.41
N ARG A 107 -11.76 12.07 -18.34
CA ARG A 107 -10.73 13.11 -18.21
C ARG A 107 -9.36 12.68 -18.77
N GLY A 108 -9.25 11.48 -19.33
CA GLY A 108 -8.02 10.95 -19.94
C GLY A 108 -7.11 10.16 -18.99
N ASN A 109 -7.55 9.90 -17.75
CA ASN A 109 -6.84 9.09 -16.77
C ASN A 109 -7.33 7.63 -16.80
N SER A 110 -7.30 6.98 -17.96
CA SER A 110 -7.81 5.61 -18.13
C SER A 110 -6.95 4.51 -17.50
N ASP A 111 -5.69 4.82 -17.19
CA ASP A 111 -4.67 3.81 -16.90
C ASP A 111 -4.23 3.80 -15.42
N LEU A 112 -5.03 4.36 -14.50
CA LEU A 112 -4.64 4.51 -13.10
C LEU A 112 -4.30 3.18 -12.43
N GLY A 113 -5.04 2.11 -12.74
CA GLY A 113 -4.74 0.76 -12.24
C GLY A 113 -3.37 0.27 -12.70
N SER A 114 -3.05 0.47 -13.98
CA SER A 114 -1.74 0.14 -14.55
C SER A 114 -0.61 0.94 -13.90
N ILE A 115 -0.84 2.24 -13.66
CA ILE A 115 0.11 3.14 -12.99
C ILE A 115 0.32 2.70 -11.53
N CYS A 116 -0.74 2.41 -10.77
CA CYS A 116 -0.62 1.94 -9.39
C CYS A 116 0.19 0.63 -9.31
N ARG A 117 -0.09 -0.33 -10.21
CA ARG A 117 0.68 -1.58 -10.32
C ARG A 117 2.13 -1.35 -10.76
N GLN A 118 2.41 -0.33 -11.57
CA GLN A 118 3.76 0.06 -11.95
C GLN A 118 4.52 0.63 -10.75
N ASN A 119 3.93 1.60 -10.04
CA ASN A 119 4.53 2.22 -8.86
C ASN A 119 4.78 1.17 -7.76
N ALA A 120 3.87 0.22 -7.56
CA ALA A 120 4.06 -0.87 -6.60
C ALA A 120 5.24 -1.78 -6.97
N ARG A 121 5.44 -2.06 -8.28
CA ARG A 121 6.58 -2.85 -8.77
C ARG A 121 7.93 -2.18 -8.53
N GLU A 122 8.00 -0.86 -8.48
CA GLU A 122 9.25 -0.15 -8.16
C GLU A 122 9.74 -0.45 -6.74
N GLY A 123 8.81 -0.72 -5.82
CA GLY A 123 9.08 -1.13 -4.44
C GLY A 123 8.97 -2.63 -4.18
N ILE A 124 9.01 -3.49 -5.19
CA ILE A 124 8.63 -4.91 -5.05
C ILE A 124 9.37 -5.67 -3.93
N TRP A 125 10.63 -5.35 -3.69
CA TRP A 125 11.43 -5.98 -2.63
C TRP A 125 10.92 -5.66 -1.22
N VAL A 126 10.29 -4.50 -1.03
CA VAL A 126 9.61 -4.15 0.22
C VAL A 126 8.45 -5.11 0.46
N ILE A 127 7.70 -5.45 -0.58
CA ILE A 127 6.55 -6.37 -0.50
C ILE A 127 7.02 -7.82 -0.30
N TYR A 128 8.08 -8.25 -0.98
CA TYR A 128 8.71 -9.55 -0.70
C TYR A 128 9.21 -9.67 0.74
N ARG A 129 9.71 -8.60 1.35
CA ARG A 129 10.07 -8.60 2.76
C ARG A 129 8.85 -8.83 3.67
N GLU A 130 7.70 -8.25 3.31
CA GLU A 130 6.42 -8.50 4.01
C GLU A 130 5.95 -9.95 3.84
N LEU A 131 6.12 -10.55 2.66
CA LEU A 131 5.89 -11.98 2.43
C LEU A 131 6.75 -12.83 3.38
N CYS A 132 8.05 -12.54 3.45
CA CYS A 132 8.99 -13.34 4.24
C CYS A 132 8.81 -13.16 5.76
N SER A 133 8.64 -11.91 6.23
CA SER A 133 8.77 -11.55 7.65
C SER A 133 7.59 -10.77 8.25
N GLY A 134 6.64 -10.30 7.42
CA GLY A 134 5.48 -9.53 7.82
C GLY A 134 4.16 -10.25 7.61
N HIS A 135 3.20 -9.55 7.01
CA HIS A 135 1.84 -10.01 6.73
C HIS A 135 1.77 -10.86 5.45
N TYR A 136 2.01 -12.16 5.61
CA TYR A 136 2.18 -13.12 4.51
C TYR A 136 1.05 -13.09 3.47
N ASP A 137 -0.21 -13.21 3.91
CA ASP A 137 -1.35 -13.38 3.01
C ASP A 137 -1.54 -12.12 2.14
N LEU A 138 -1.60 -10.94 2.74
CA LEU A 138 -1.70 -9.67 2.01
C LEU A 138 -0.52 -9.42 1.06
N ALA A 139 0.71 -9.68 1.53
CA ALA A 139 1.89 -9.51 0.69
C ALA A 139 1.87 -10.46 -0.52
N ARG A 140 1.40 -11.70 -0.33
CA ARG A 140 1.22 -12.66 -1.42
C ARG A 140 0.19 -12.17 -2.43
N ASP A 141 -0.97 -11.71 -1.97
CA ASP A 141 -2.06 -11.26 -2.84
C ASP A 141 -1.63 -10.05 -3.69
N ILE A 142 -0.90 -9.10 -3.09
CA ILE A 142 -0.31 -7.97 -3.82
C ILE A 142 0.70 -8.47 -4.87
N LEU A 143 1.64 -9.36 -4.49
CA LEU A 143 2.66 -9.90 -5.40
C LEU A 143 2.05 -10.70 -6.55
N GLU A 144 0.96 -11.42 -6.32
CA GLU A 144 0.26 -12.17 -7.38
C GLU A 144 -0.25 -11.24 -8.49
N MET A 145 -0.71 -10.04 -8.12
CA MET A 145 -1.17 -9.04 -9.09
C MET A 145 -0.04 -8.28 -9.78
N ILE A 146 1.03 -7.95 -9.04
CA ILE A 146 2.05 -7.03 -9.56
C ILE A 146 3.30 -7.73 -10.10
N ASP A 147 3.67 -8.92 -9.61
CA ASP A 147 4.91 -9.56 -10.05
C ASP A 147 4.73 -10.24 -11.41
N ARG A 148 5.46 -9.72 -12.40
CA ARG A 148 5.51 -10.27 -13.76
C ARG A 148 6.47 -11.45 -13.88
N ASP A 149 7.41 -11.61 -12.95
CA ASP A 149 8.33 -12.74 -12.88
C ASP A 149 7.69 -13.85 -12.02
N ARG A 150 6.99 -14.77 -12.71
CA ARG A 150 6.28 -15.88 -12.06
C ARG A 150 7.22 -16.89 -11.43
N ASP A 151 8.44 -17.04 -11.96
CA ASP A 151 9.43 -17.96 -11.42
C ASP A 151 10.00 -17.44 -10.09
N ARG A 152 10.31 -16.13 -10.02
CA ARG A 152 10.68 -15.48 -8.75
C ARG A 152 9.56 -15.59 -7.73
N PHE A 153 8.32 -15.29 -8.12
CA PHE A 153 7.19 -15.37 -7.20
C PHE A 153 7.01 -16.79 -6.63
N ALA A 154 7.01 -17.80 -7.49
CA ALA A 154 6.92 -19.20 -7.08
C ALA A 154 8.08 -19.59 -6.14
N HIS A 155 9.30 -19.21 -6.48
CA HIS A 155 10.49 -19.48 -5.65
C HIS A 155 10.34 -18.93 -4.23
N PHE A 156 9.90 -17.68 -4.08
CA PHE A 156 9.72 -17.07 -2.76
C PHE A 156 8.56 -17.69 -1.97
N VAL A 157 7.43 -18.01 -2.62
CA VAL A 157 6.30 -18.68 -1.98
C VAL A 157 6.71 -20.08 -1.46
N ASP A 158 7.49 -20.83 -2.24
CA ASP A 158 8.00 -22.15 -1.85
C ASP A 158 9.06 -22.08 -0.75
N ALA A 159 9.94 -21.07 -0.79
CA ALA A 159 10.98 -20.89 0.22
C ALA A 159 10.42 -20.43 1.58
N TYR A 160 9.37 -19.60 1.56
CA TYR A 160 8.77 -18.96 2.74
C TYR A 160 7.29 -19.34 2.93
N PRO A 161 6.93 -20.64 3.05
CA PRO A 161 5.54 -21.05 3.13
C PRO A 161 4.85 -20.53 4.40
N ARG A 162 3.54 -20.29 4.28
CA ARG A 162 2.66 -19.86 5.39
C ARG A 162 2.92 -20.71 6.65
N GLY A 163 3.17 -20.07 7.79
CA GLY A 163 3.29 -20.74 9.09
C GLY A 163 4.66 -21.34 9.46
N ARG A 164 5.71 -21.22 8.63
CA ARG A 164 7.06 -21.75 8.97
C ARG A 164 7.72 -21.06 10.19
N ARG A 165 7.18 -19.92 10.64
CA ARG A 165 7.71 -19.12 11.77
C ARG A 165 7.70 -19.81 13.13
N ASN A 166 6.86 -20.84 13.34
CA ASN A 166 6.77 -21.49 14.65
C ASN A 166 7.89 -22.51 14.95
N LYS A 167 8.73 -22.90 13.98
CA LYS A 167 9.77 -23.94 14.20
C LYS A 167 11.18 -23.40 14.46
N GLN A 168 11.48 -22.14 14.14
CA GLN A 168 12.84 -21.60 14.33
C GLN A 168 13.05 -20.86 15.67
N ARG A 169 11.98 -20.51 16.39
CA ARG A 169 12.08 -19.92 17.74
C ARG A 169 12.22 -20.94 18.88
N GLY A 170 12.05 -22.24 18.63
CA GLY A 170 12.09 -23.30 19.64
C GLY A 170 13.38 -24.14 19.66
N ARG A 171 14.47 -23.69 19.03
CA ARG A 171 15.74 -24.45 18.94
C ARG A 171 16.91 -23.80 19.69
N ILE A 172 16.62 -22.83 20.55
CA ILE A 172 17.58 -22.28 21.50
C ILE A 172 16.87 -22.29 22.86
N GLY A 173 17.00 -23.42 23.56
CA GLY A 173 16.42 -23.70 24.86
C GLY A 173 16.97 -25.03 25.35
#